data_AF-A0A6N8BN17-F1
#
_entry.id   AF-A0A6N8BN17-F1
#
_cell.length_a   1.000
_cell.length_b   1.000
_cell.length_c   1.000
_cell.angle_alpha   90.00
_cell.angle_beta   90.00
_cell.angle_gamma   90.00
#
_symmetry.space_group_name_H-M   'P 1'
#
loop_
_entity.id
_entity.type
_entity.pdbx_description
1 polymer ?
#
loop_
_entity_poly.entity_id
_entity_poly.type
_entity_poly.pdbx_seq_one_letter_code
_entity_poly.pdbx_strand_id
1 'polypeptide(L)'
;MSFDIDGFLGEQMNEIIQDNYSLHENVFKLCEEVNRYSQKIKYGFNINSNDLQGIITTSLYLKIHNTYQASVIMYKYGLNSQAKICVRAALESLFVLRSIVKDKRYVYWLLGSDSKKRELLLKRIIKNPHNVFNSLLGNVDVSQLDALIAKNRKDETRIISPKEWAEISESYSDYYYAYDVLCGDVHVDIRNMEQYVATNDEGEIEQFNPLPSTKDIEAVLFTANYVMVGAIKCMSKITGIDAEGEVDKFETMILKIKDEAIKER
;
A
#
# COMPACT_ATOMS: atom_id res chain seq x y z
N MET A 1 17.77 12.32 24.81
CA MET A 1 18.95 11.81 24.08
C MET A 1 18.94 12.37 22.64
N SER A 2 20.07 12.40 21.92
CA SER A 2 20.16 13.06 20.60
C SER A 2 19.86 12.12 19.43
N PHE A 3 19.30 12.66 18.35
CA PHE A 3 19.01 11.98 17.09
C PHE A 3 20.27 11.38 16.48
N ASP A 4 21.43 12.00 16.71
CA ASP A 4 22.73 11.51 16.23
C ASP A 4 23.09 10.12 16.74
N ILE A 5 22.55 9.70 17.90
CA ILE A 5 22.85 8.41 18.53
C ILE A 5 21.69 7.44 18.30
N ASP A 6 20.46 7.87 18.58
CA ASP A 6 19.30 6.98 18.61
C ASP A 6 18.47 7.03 17.31
N GLY A 7 18.73 7.99 16.42
CA GLY A 7 17.99 8.22 15.18
C GLY A 7 16.48 8.31 15.40
N PHE A 8 15.73 7.64 14.52
CA PHE A 8 14.26 7.55 14.57
C PHE A 8 13.71 6.85 15.83
N LEU A 9 14.57 6.26 16.67
CA LEU A 9 14.17 5.58 17.91
C LEU A 9 14.38 6.46 19.16
N GLY A 10 14.96 7.65 19.01
CA GLY A 10 15.21 8.57 20.11
C GLY A 10 14.01 9.43 20.51
N GLU A 11 14.02 9.97 21.74
CA GLU A 11 12.94 10.81 22.28
C GLU A 11 12.71 12.11 21.50
N GLN A 12 13.75 12.62 20.81
CA GLN A 12 13.65 13.82 19.96
C GLN A 12 12.65 13.66 18.81
N MET A 13 12.33 12.41 18.42
CA MET A 13 11.29 12.17 17.43
C MET A 13 9.92 12.68 17.88
N ASN A 14 9.66 12.80 19.18
CA ASN A 14 8.39 13.35 19.66
C ASN A 14 8.17 14.79 19.19
N GLU A 15 9.22 15.62 19.17
CA GLU A 15 9.15 17.00 18.68
C GLU A 15 8.90 17.01 17.16
N ILE A 16 9.67 16.22 16.41
CA ILE A 16 9.52 16.10 14.96
C ILE A 16 8.12 15.62 14.57
N ILE A 17 7.55 14.67 15.33
CA ILE A 17 6.18 14.19 15.12
C ILE A 17 5.16 15.31 15.31
N GLN A 18 5.32 16.13 16.36
CA GLN A 18 4.43 17.27 16.60
C GLN A 18 4.59 18.32 15.50
N ASP A 19 5.81 18.67 15.13
CA ASP A 19 6.09 19.66 14.08
C ASP A 19 5.50 19.23 12.73
N ASN A 20 5.72 17.97 12.34
CA ASN A 20 5.15 17.41 11.12
C ASN A 20 3.63 17.44 11.15
N TYR A 21 3.02 17.09 12.29
CA TYR A 21 1.58 17.14 12.45
C TYR A 21 1.04 18.57 12.33
N SER A 22 1.66 19.53 13.03
CA SER A 22 1.24 20.93 13.03
C SER A 22 1.40 21.57 11.65
N LEU A 23 2.49 21.28 10.93
CA LEU A 23 2.74 21.82 9.60
C LEU A 23 1.73 21.32 8.55
N HIS A 24 1.25 20.08 8.71
CA HIS A 24 0.34 19.42 7.76
C HIS A 24 -1.00 19.04 8.43
N GLU A 25 -1.47 19.86 9.36
CA GLU A 25 -2.57 19.52 10.26
C GLU A 25 -3.85 19.13 9.51
N ASN A 26 -4.17 19.88 8.45
CA ASN A 26 -5.39 19.66 7.66
C ASN A 26 -5.44 18.26 7.03
N VAL A 27 -4.34 17.81 6.41
CA VAL A 27 -4.29 16.49 5.77
C VAL A 27 -4.25 15.37 6.82
N PHE A 28 -3.58 15.57 7.96
CA PHE A 28 -3.59 14.58 9.04
C PHE A 28 -4.97 14.44 9.69
N LYS A 29 -5.70 15.54 9.91
CA LYS A 29 -7.08 15.51 10.41
C LYS A 29 -8.00 14.77 9.45
N LEU A 30 -7.88 15.03 8.14
CA LEU A 30 -8.58 14.25 7.12
C LEU A 30 -8.26 12.76 7.25
N CYS A 31 -6.97 12.41 7.39
CA CYS A 31 -6.58 11.02 7.55
C CYS A 31 -7.22 10.36 8.78
N GLU A 32 -7.29 11.09 9.90
CA GLU A 32 -7.89 10.60 11.14
C GLU A 32 -9.42 10.44 11.02
N GLU A 33 -10.10 11.31 10.27
CA GLU A 33 -11.52 11.13 9.94
C GLU A 33 -11.79 9.90 9.07
N VAL A 34 -11.07 9.76 7.95
CA VAL A 34 -11.18 8.60 7.06
C VAL A 34 -10.85 7.30 7.81
N ASN A 35 -9.82 7.32 8.65
CA ASN A 35 -9.46 6.20 9.51
C ASN A 35 -10.58 5.82 10.48
N ARG A 36 -11.16 6.79 11.20
CA ARG A 36 -12.24 6.55 12.16
C ARG A 36 -13.45 5.93 11.49
N TYR A 37 -13.84 6.43 10.33
CA TYR A 37 -14.93 5.86 9.56
C TYR A 37 -14.62 4.43 9.09
N SER A 38 -13.43 4.22 8.52
CA SER A 38 -12.96 2.89 8.10
C SER A 38 -12.97 1.86 9.24
N GLN A 39 -12.49 2.28 10.41
CA GLN A 39 -12.50 1.49 11.64
C GLN A 39 -13.92 1.17 12.11
N LYS A 40 -14.86 2.09 11.93
CA LYS A 40 -16.27 1.90 12.32
C LYS A 40 -16.96 0.90 11.40
N ILE A 41 -16.85 1.05 10.08
CA ILE A 41 -17.63 0.23 9.14
C ILE A 41 -17.22 -1.25 9.15
N LYS A 42 -15.97 -1.56 9.49
CA LYS A 42 -15.49 -2.96 9.50
C LYS A 42 -16.23 -3.85 10.50
N TYR A 43 -16.79 -3.27 11.56
CA TYR A 43 -17.62 -4.00 12.53
C TYR A 43 -19.04 -4.30 12.00
N GLY A 44 -19.46 -3.63 10.92
CA GLY A 44 -20.72 -3.90 10.23
C GLY A 44 -20.62 -4.99 9.16
N PHE A 45 -19.42 -5.51 8.86
CA PHE A 45 -19.25 -6.51 7.82
C PHE A 45 -19.89 -7.85 8.24
N ASN A 46 -20.96 -8.24 7.55
CA ASN A 46 -21.62 -9.53 7.74
C ASN A 46 -21.37 -10.44 6.53
N ILE A 47 -20.25 -11.18 6.57
CA ILE A 47 -19.81 -12.06 5.47
C ILE A 47 -20.06 -13.52 5.85
N ASN A 48 -20.68 -14.27 4.95
CA ASN A 48 -20.88 -15.71 5.11
C ASN A 48 -19.55 -16.47 4.95
N SER A 49 -19.29 -17.48 5.78
CA SER A 49 -18.05 -18.29 5.70
C SER A 49 -17.90 -19.07 4.38
N ASN A 50 -18.97 -19.24 3.62
CA ASN A 50 -18.96 -19.86 2.29
C ASN A 50 -18.90 -18.84 1.15
N ASP A 51 -18.97 -17.54 1.45
CA ASP A 51 -18.81 -16.47 0.46
C ASP A 51 -17.32 -16.13 0.29
N LEU A 52 -16.69 -16.83 -0.65
CA LEU A 52 -15.28 -16.63 -0.96
C LEU A 52 -14.98 -15.20 -1.46
N GLN A 53 -15.91 -14.56 -2.17
CA GLN A 53 -15.73 -13.18 -2.63
C GLN A 53 -15.72 -12.23 -1.43
N GLY A 54 -16.69 -12.35 -0.54
CA GLY A 54 -16.76 -11.58 0.70
C GLY A 54 -15.52 -11.76 1.59
N ILE A 55 -15.02 -12.99 1.74
CA ILE A 55 -13.82 -13.29 2.55
C ILE A 55 -12.59 -12.59 1.98
N ILE A 56 -12.35 -12.74 0.68
CA ILE A 56 -11.16 -12.17 0.02
C ILE A 56 -11.24 -10.65 -0.03
N THR A 57 -12.40 -10.07 -0.37
CA THR A 57 -12.57 -8.61 -0.41
C THR A 57 -12.42 -7.99 0.98
N THR A 58 -12.97 -8.61 2.03
CA THR A 58 -12.78 -8.16 3.41
C THR A 58 -11.31 -8.23 3.82
N SER A 59 -10.61 -9.33 3.48
CA SER A 59 -9.18 -9.48 3.77
C SER A 59 -8.33 -8.41 3.07
N LEU A 60 -8.64 -8.10 1.81
CA LEU A 60 -7.99 -7.03 1.04
C LEU A 60 -8.29 -5.65 1.65
N TYR A 61 -9.53 -5.39 2.05
CA TYR A 61 -9.91 -4.15 2.72
C TYR A 61 -9.11 -3.95 4.02
N LEU A 62 -9.03 -4.97 4.87
CA LEU A 62 -8.27 -4.90 6.13
C LEU A 62 -6.77 -4.69 5.86
N LYS A 63 -6.22 -5.33 4.81
CA LYS A 63 -4.84 -5.08 4.37
C LYS A 63 -4.64 -3.62 3.94
N ILE A 64 -5.55 -3.06 3.14
CA ILE A 64 -5.51 -1.67 2.70
C ILE A 64 -5.59 -0.73 3.92
N HIS A 65 -6.53 -0.99 4.83
CA HIS A 65 -6.72 -0.17 6.04
C HIS A 65 -5.49 -0.17 6.95
N ASN A 66 -4.90 -1.34 7.22
CA ASN A 66 -3.68 -1.45 8.03
C ASN A 66 -2.49 -0.76 7.34
N THR A 67 -2.36 -0.93 6.02
CA THR A 67 -1.29 -0.28 5.25
C THR A 67 -1.46 1.24 5.21
N TYR A 68 -2.70 1.72 5.12
CA TYR A 68 -3.06 3.13 5.22
C TYR A 68 -2.66 3.71 6.58
N GLN A 69 -3.04 3.05 7.68
CA GLN A 69 -2.65 3.46 9.03
C GLN A 69 -1.13 3.51 9.19
N ALA A 70 -0.42 2.49 8.71
CA ALA A 70 1.03 2.44 8.72
C ALA A 70 1.65 3.63 7.94
N SER A 71 1.10 3.96 6.77
CA SER A 71 1.57 5.09 5.96
C SER A 71 1.41 6.43 6.70
N VAL A 72 0.26 6.65 7.34
CA VAL A 72 0.00 7.85 8.14
C VAL A 72 0.97 7.94 9.32
N ILE A 73 1.22 6.83 10.02
CA ILE A 73 2.19 6.77 11.12
C ILE A 73 3.59 7.10 10.60
N MET A 74 4.06 6.44 9.53
CA MET A 74 5.38 6.69 8.95
C MET A 74 5.57 8.16 8.57
N TYR A 75 4.56 8.81 8.02
CA TYR A 75 4.63 10.23 7.71
C TYR A 75 4.70 11.15 8.92
N LYS A 76 4.03 10.80 10.04
CA LYS A 76 4.23 11.54 11.30
C LYS A 76 5.70 11.50 11.72
N TYR A 77 6.38 10.37 11.50
CA TYR A 77 7.81 10.20 11.80
C TYR A 77 8.75 10.74 10.71
N GLY A 78 8.24 11.31 9.61
CA GLY A 78 9.06 11.77 8.47
C GLY A 78 9.76 10.65 7.68
N LEU A 79 9.23 9.42 7.74
CA LEU A 79 9.72 8.25 7.00
C LEU A 79 9.14 8.23 5.56
N ASN A 80 9.53 9.21 4.75
CA ASN A 80 8.92 9.48 3.45
C ASN A 80 8.91 8.27 2.50
N SER A 81 10.09 7.69 2.22
CA SER A 81 10.19 6.56 1.29
C SER A 81 9.42 5.34 1.77
N GLN A 82 9.47 5.03 3.07
CA GLN A 82 8.75 3.89 3.65
C GLN A 82 7.23 4.10 3.55
N ALA A 83 6.76 5.33 3.77
CA ALA A 83 5.35 5.65 3.61
C ALA A 83 4.89 5.53 2.15
N LYS A 84 5.67 6.03 1.18
CA LYS A 84 5.37 5.88 -0.26
C LYS A 84 5.30 4.42 -0.70
N ILE A 85 6.22 3.58 -0.23
CA ILE A 85 6.19 2.12 -0.46
C ILE A 85 4.88 1.52 0.06
N CYS A 86 4.45 1.92 1.26
CA CYS A 86 3.19 1.44 1.84
C CYS A 86 1.98 1.90 1.01
N VAL A 87 1.89 3.17 0.63
CA VAL A 87 0.79 3.68 -0.19
C VAL A 87 0.72 2.98 -1.55
N ARG A 88 1.86 2.67 -2.17
CA ARG A 88 1.91 1.86 -3.41
C ARG A 88 1.33 0.47 -3.19
N ALA A 89 1.73 -0.21 -2.11
CA ALA A 89 1.20 -1.53 -1.79
C ALA A 89 -0.31 -1.52 -1.50
N ALA A 90 -0.82 -0.45 -0.89
CA ALA A 90 -2.25 -0.24 -0.68
C ALA A 90 -2.98 -0.01 -2.02
N LEU A 91 -2.40 0.78 -2.93
CA LEU A 91 -2.95 1.04 -4.26
C LEU A 91 -3.02 -0.23 -5.12
N GLU A 92 -1.96 -1.04 -5.15
CA GLU A 92 -1.99 -2.35 -5.82
C GLU A 92 -3.10 -3.25 -5.26
N SER A 93 -3.26 -3.26 -3.93
CA SER A 93 -4.32 -4.03 -3.26
C SER A 93 -5.72 -3.52 -3.64
N LEU A 94 -5.87 -2.21 -3.85
CA LEU A 94 -7.12 -1.61 -4.31
C LEU A 94 -7.47 -2.03 -5.75
N PHE A 95 -6.50 -2.15 -6.64
CA PHE A 95 -6.75 -2.66 -8.00
C PHE A 95 -7.38 -4.05 -7.94
N VAL A 96 -6.77 -4.97 -7.17
CA VAL A 96 -7.29 -6.33 -6.97
C VAL A 96 -8.69 -6.30 -6.35
N LEU A 97 -8.90 -5.48 -5.32
CA LEU A 97 -10.20 -5.33 -4.65
C LEU A 97 -11.27 -4.87 -5.64
N ARG A 98 -11.02 -3.81 -6.42
CA ARG A 98 -11.93 -3.29 -7.44
C ARG A 98 -12.26 -4.34 -8.50
N SER A 99 -11.25 -5.07 -8.99
CA SER A 99 -11.47 -6.16 -9.94
C SER A 99 -12.41 -7.23 -9.39
N ILE A 100 -12.17 -7.71 -8.16
CA ILE A 100 -12.99 -8.76 -7.54
C ILE A 100 -14.42 -8.27 -7.28
N VAL A 101 -14.61 -7.01 -6.87
CA VAL A 101 -15.94 -6.42 -6.67
C VAL A 101 -16.69 -6.32 -8.00
N LYS A 102 -15.99 -5.98 -9.09
CA LYS A 102 -16.56 -5.91 -10.45
C LYS A 102 -17.02 -7.28 -10.94
N ASP A 103 -16.23 -8.32 -10.70
CA ASP A 103 -16.61 -9.70 -11.05
C ASP A 103 -15.97 -10.73 -10.11
N LYS A 104 -16.83 -11.52 -9.46
CA LYS A 104 -16.42 -12.57 -8.52
C LYS A 104 -15.50 -13.64 -9.11
N ARG A 105 -15.48 -13.82 -10.45
CA ARG A 105 -14.58 -14.77 -11.12
C ARG A 105 -13.11 -14.42 -10.90
N TYR A 106 -12.78 -13.14 -10.68
CA TYR A 106 -11.42 -12.70 -10.42
C TYR A 106 -10.85 -13.17 -9.07
N VAL A 107 -11.68 -13.68 -8.17
CA VAL A 107 -11.22 -14.40 -6.98
C VAL A 107 -10.34 -15.59 -7.37
N TYR A 108 -10.78 -16.39 -8.34
CA TYR A 108 -10.04 -17.57 -8.79
C TYR A 108 -8.74 -17.21 -9.51
N TRP A 109 -8.71 -16.03 -10.14
CA TRP A 109 -7.52 -15.47 -10.77
C TRP A 109 -6.46 -15.10 -9.73
N LEU A 110 -6.87 -14.49 -8.61
CA LEU A 110 -5.97 -14.22 -7.48
C LEU A 110 -5.42 -15.53 -6.87
N LEU A 111 -6.28 -16.52 -6.64
CA LEU A 111 -5.88 -17.82 -6.11
C LEU A 111 -4.95 -18.59 -7.05
N GLY A 112 -5.22 -18.55 -8.36
CA GLY A 112 -4.35 -19.14 -9.38
C GLY A 112 -2.98 -18.45 -9.44
N SER A 113 -2.96 -17.12 -9.32
CA SER A 113 -1.72 -16.34 -9.26
C SER A 113 -0.87 -16.71 -8.04
N ASP A 114 -1.48 -16.88 -6.86
CA ASP A 114 -0.81 -17.37 -5.65
C ASP A 114 -0.26 -18.80 -5.85
N SER A 115 -1.09 -19.72 -6.36
CA SER A 115 -0.70 -21.10 -6.65
C SER A 115 0.50 -21.16 -7.60
N LYS A 116 0.55 -20.26 -8.61
CA LYS A 116 1.68 -20.16 -9.54
C LYS A 116 2.93 -19.60 -8.87
N LYS A 117 2.81 -18.58 -8.02
CA LYS A 117 3.93 -18.05 -7.23
C LYS A 117 4.53 -19.12 -6.31
N ARG A 118 3.68 -19.91 -5.66
CA ARG A 118 4.11 -21.03 -4.81
C ARG A 118 4.88 -22.08 -5.62
N GLU A 119 4.41 -22.45 -6.81
CA GLU A 119 5.15 -23.36 -7.71
C GLU A 119 6.55 -22.83 -8.04
N LEU A 120 6.66 -21.55 -8.41
CA LEU A 120 7.96 -20.92 -8.72
C LEU A 120 8.89 -20.86 -7.50
N LEU A 121 8.35 -20.60 -6.32
CA LEU A 121 9.12 -20.59 -5.08
C LEU A 121 9.68 -21.99 -4.77
N LEU A 122 8.84 -23.03 -4.81
CA LEU A 122 9.27 -24.42 -4.56
C LEU A 122 10.35 -24.87 -5.56
N LYS A 123 10.20 -24.52 -6.85
CA LYS A 123 11.23 -24.75 -7.87
C LYS A 123 12.58 -24.12 -7.52
N ARG A 124 12.57 -22.89 -7.00
CA ARG A 124 13.80 -22.17 -6.59
C ARG A 124 14.46 -22.82 -5.38
N ILE A 125 13.68 -23.25 -4.39
CA ILE A 125 14.18 -23.91 -3.18
C ILE A 125 14.86 -25.23 -3.56
N ILE A 126 14.19 -26.08 -4.34
CA ILE A 126 14.73 -27.38 -4.76
C ILE A 126 16.01 -27.20 -5.59
N LYS A 127 16.07 -26.17 -6.45
CA LYS A 127 17.27 -25.86 -7.23
C LYS A 127 18.45 -25.35 -6.38
N ASN A 128 18.19 -24.80 -5.19
CA ASN A 128 19.20 -24.18 -4.33
C ASN A 128 19.11 -24.73 -2.89
N PRO A 129 19.36 -26.03 -2.67
CA PRO A 129 19.08 -26.71 -1.40
C PRO A 129 19.92 -26.19 -0.22
N HIS A 130 21.07 -25.58 -0.47
CA HIS A 130 21.97 -25.03 0.54
C HIS A 130 21.73 -23.55 0.88
N ASN A 131 20.61 -22.97 0.45
CA ASN A 131 20.27 -21.60 0.80
C ASN A 131 19.97 -21.50 2.31
N VAL A 132 20.57 -20.51 2.98
CA VAL A 132 20.42 -20.27 4.43
C VAL A 132 18.96 -20.10 4.86
N PHE A 133 18.11 -19.60 3.97
CA PHE A 133 16.68 -19.38 4.20
C PHE A 133 15.82 -20.64 4.02
N ASN A 134 16.37 -21.74 3.49
CA ASN A 134 15.59 -22.99 3.32
C ASN A 134 15.16 -23.58 4.64
N SER A 135 15.94 -23.36 5.71
CA SER A 135 15.59 -23.74 7.07
C SER A 135 14.28 -23.10 7.57
N LEU A 136 13.93 -21.91 7.07
CA LEU A 136 12.69 -21.19 7.42
C LEU A 136 11.45 -21.74 6.70
N LEU A 137 11.66 -22.51 5.62
CA LEU A 137 10.59 -22.97 4.73
C LEU A 137 10.17 -24.42 5.02
N GLY A 138 10.83 -25.07 5.99
CA GLY A 138 10.61 -26.48 6.34
C GLY A 138 11.10 -27.46 5.26
N ASN A 139 10.80 -28.74 5.45
CA ASN A 139 11.13 -29.77 4.47
C ASN A 139 10.22 -29.63 3.24
N VAL A 140 10.79 -29.20 2.10
CA VAL A 140 10.10 -29.18 0.81
C VAL A 140 10.13 -30.57 0.19
N ASP A 141 8.96 -31.19 0.06
CA ASP A 141 8.80 -32.47 -0.61
C ASP A 141 8.59 -32.27 -2.13
N VAL A 142 9.44 -32.92 -2.93
CA VAL A 142 9.37 -32.91 -4.39
C VAL A 142 8.00 -33.38 -4.91
N SER A 143 7.35 -34.32 -4.21
CA SER A 143 6.03 -34.82 -4.58
C SER A 143 4.94 -33.72 -4.55
N GLN A 144 5.08 -32.75 -3.63
CA GLN A 144 4.17 -31.60 -3.54
C GLN A 144 4.35 -30.66 -4.73
N LEU A 145 5.58 -30.52 -5.24
CA LEU A 145 5.84 -29.70 -6.42
C LEU A 145 5.20 -30.32 -7.66
N ASP A 146 5.36 -31.62 -7.89
CA ASP A 146 4.80 -32.29 -9.08
C ASP A 146 3.27 -32.20 -9.11
N ALA A 147 2.62 -32.45 -7.96
CA ALA A 147 1.17 -32.28 -7.81
C ALA A 147 0.73 -30.84 -8.10
N LEU A 148 1.48 -29.84 -7.60
CA LEU A 148 1.18 -28.43 -7.82
C LEU A 148 1.37 -28.02 -9.29
N ILE A 149 2.42 -28.50 -9.97
CA ILE A 149 2.65 -28.27 -11.41
C ILE A 149 1.49 -28.86 -12.22
N ALA A 150 1.09 -30.10 -11.93
CA ALA A 150 0.00 -30.77 -12.63
C ALA A 150 -1.32 -30.01 -12.46
N LYS A 151 -1.63 -29.57 -11.23
CA LYS A 151 -2.80 -28.73 -10.93
C LYS A 151 -2.74 -27.40 -11.68
N ASN A 152 -1.64 -26.67 -11.56
CA ASN A 152 -1.48 -25.35 -12.19
C ASN A 152 -1.57 -25.41 -13.72
N ARG A 153 -1.11 -26.50 -14.33
CA ARG A 153 -1.25 -26.75 -15.78
C ARG A 153 -2.70 -27.03 -16.17
N LYS A 154 -3.41 -27.85 -15.39
CA LYS A 154 -4.83 -28.17 -15.63
C LYS A 154 -5.73 -26.93 -15.47
N ASP A 155 -5.46 -26.12 -14.47
CA ASP A 155 -6.25 -24.94 -14.11
C ASP A 155 -5.79 -23.68 -14.88
N GLU A 156 -4.84 -23.81 -15.83
CA GLU A 156 -4.28 -22.72 -16.64
C GLU A 156 -3.83 -21.49 -15.82
N THR A 157 -3.29 -21.76 -14.62
CA THR A 157 -2.91 -20.70 -13.69
C THR A 157 -1.76 -19.85 -14.22
N ARG A 158 -1.84 -18.54 -13.98
CA ARG A 158 -0.80 -17.58 -14.34
C ARG A 158 -0.70 -16.48 -13.29
N ILE A 159 0.47 -15.84 -13.25
CA ILE A 159 0.68 -14.65 -12.42
C ILE A 159 0.06 -13.46 -13.14
N ILE A 160 -0.76 -12.72 -12.42
CA ILE A 160 -1.37 -11.47 -12.89
C ILE A 160 -0.56 -10.32 -12.31
N SER A 161 -0.14 -9.42 -13.20
CA SER A 161 0.67 -8.25 -12.82
C SER A 161 -0.18 -7.13 -12.21
N PRO A 162 0.40 -6.20 -11.44
CA PRO A 162 -0.32 -5.02 -10.96
C PRO A 162 -0.95 -4.20 -12.09
N LYS A 163 -0.25 -4.04 -13.22
CA LYS A 163 -0.76 -3.36 -14.42
C LYS A 163 -2.03 -4.00 -14.92
N GLU A 164 -2.02 -5.33 -15.06
CA GLU A 164 -3.17 -6.08 -15.55
C GLU A 164 -4.36 -6.00 -14.58
N TRP A 165 -4.12 -6.03 -13.26
CA TRP A 165 -5.17 -5.76 -12.29
C TRP A 165 -5.78 -4.37 -12.45
N ALA A 166 -4.94 -3.35 -12.68
CA ALA A 166 -5.40 -1.98 -12.93
C ALA A 166 -6.23 -1.88 -14.22
N GLU A 167 -5.85 -2.59 -15.28
CA GLU A 167 -6.64 -2.67 -16.53
C GLU A 167 -8.01 -3.31 -16.29
N ILE A 168 -8.06 -4.44 -15.57
CA ILE A 168 -9.32 -5.13 -15.22
C ILE A 168 -10.24 -4.22 -14.39
N SER A 169 -9.66 -3.48 -13.43
CA SER A 169 -10.38 -2.57 -12.55
C SER A 169 -10.67 -1.20 -13.16
N GLU A 170 -10.36 -0.98 -14.44
CA GLU A 170 -10.48 0.32 -15.12
C GLU A 170 -9.75 1.46 -14.38
N SER A 171 -8.68 1.13 -13.66
CA SER A 171 -7.86 2.05 -12.87
C SER A 171 -6.55 2.38 -13.59
N TYR A 172 -6.60 2.48 -14.92
CA TYR A 172 -5.42 2.72 -15.76
C TYR A 172 -4.73 4.04 -15.40
N SER A 173 -5.49 5.13 -15.21
CA SER A 173 -4.94 6.41 -14.75
C SER A 173 -4.17 6.28 -13.44
N ASP A 174 -4.73 5.56 -12.48
CA ASP A 174 -4.14 5.38 -11.15
C ASP A 174 -2.80 4.64 -11.25
N TYR A 175 -2.68 3.69 -12.18
CA TYR A 175 -1.44 2.99 -12.47
C TYR A 175 -0.37 3.92 -13.07
N TYR A 176 -0.70 4.72 -14.08
CA TYR A 176 0.31 5.56 -14.75
C TYR A 176 0.68 6.83 -13.97
N TYR A 177 -0.20 7.34 -13.11
CA TYR A 177 0.05 8.59 -12.41
C TYR A 177 0.45 8.39 -10.94
N ALA A 178 -0.32 7.61 -10.18
CA ALA A 178 -0.01 7.44 -8.76
C ALA A 178 1.03 6.34 -8.56
N TYR A 179 0.88 5.20 -9.23
CA TYR A 179 1.79 4.07 -9.01
C TYR A 179 3.20 4.35 -9.56
N ASP A 180 3.34 4.97 -10.73
CA ASP A 180 4.67 5.30 -11.28
C ASP A 180 5.45 6.29 -10.41
N VAL A 181 4.77 7.32 -9.88
CA VAL A 181 5.38 8.28 -8.94
C VAL A 181 5.84 7.58 -7.66
N LEU A 182 5.05 6.64 -7.14
CA LEU A 182 5.40 5.89 -5.92
C LEU A 182 6.44 4.77 -6.17
N CYS A 183 6.66 4.36 -7.42
CA CYS A 183 7.56 3.26 -7.77
C CYS A 183 9.04 3.65 -7.60
N GLY A 184 9.37 4.93 -7.77
CA GLY A 184 10.72 5.45 -7.58
C GLY A 184 11.29 5.23 -6.18
N ASP A 185 10.43 5.05 -5.17
CA ASP A 185 10.83 4.78 -3.78
C ASP A 185 11.02 3.29 -3.45
N VAL A 186 10.62 2.40 -4.36
CA VAL A 186 10.79 0.94 -4.18
C VAL A 186 12.13 0.46 -4.72
N HIS A 187 12.66 1.16 -5.74
CA HIS A 187 13.87 0.77 -6.44
C HIS A 187 15.05 1.63 -6.03
N VAL A 188 16.25 1.04 -6.05
CA VAL A 188 17.48 1.82 -5.92
C VAL A 188 17.65 2.62 -7.21
N ASP A 189 17.25 3.89 -7.14
CA ASP A 189 17.41 4.90 -8.20
C ASP A 189 18.26 6.05 -7.64
N ILE A 190 19.15 6.59 -8.48
CA ILE A 190 19.99 7.75 -8.16
C ILE A 190 19.10 8.93 -7.71
N ARG A 191 17.98 9.16 -8.39
CA ARG A 191 17.03 10.24 -8.01
C ARG A 191 16.42 10.04 -6.63
N ASN A 192 16.25 8.79 -6.20
CA ASN A 192 15.83 8.50 -4.84
C ASN A 192 16.96 8.79 -3.86
N MET A 193 18.17 8.38 -4.19
CA MET A 193 19.34 8.56 -3.33
C MET A 193 19.72 10.03 -3.12
N GLU A 194 19.39 10.91 -4.06
CA GLU A 194 19.56 12.37 -3.95
C GLU A 194 18.91 12.95 -2.68
N GLN A 195 17.86 12.32 -2.13
CA GLN A 195 17.23 12.81 -0.90
C GLN A 195 18.12 12.67 0.35
N TYR A 196 19.17 11.84 0.29
CA TYR A 196 20.09 11.59 1.40
C TYR A 196 21.38 12.40 1.31
N VAL A 197 21.49 13.36 0.37
CA VAL A 197 22.65 14.24 0.24
C VAL A 197 22.20 15.70 0.23
N ALA A 198 23.01 16.57 0.83
CA ALA A 198 22.87 18.02 0.71
C ALA A 198 24.00 18.55 -0.19
N THR A 199 23.65 19.46 -1.09
CA THR A 199 24.59 20.09 -2.03
C THR A 199 24.74 21.58 -1.75
N ASN A 200 25.91 22.14 -2.05
CA ASN A 200 26.14 23.59 -2.05
C ASN A 200 25.54 24.28 -3.29
N ASP A 201 25.73 25.60 -3.38
CA ASP A 201 25.26 26.44 -4.48
C ASP A 201 25.91 26.07 -5.83
N GLU A 202 27.09 25.45 -5.80
CA GLU A 202 27.78 24.91 -6.98
C GLU A 202 27.31 23.50 -7.39
N GLY A 203 26.42 22.87 -6.61
CA GLY A 203 25.90 21.53 -6.85
C GLY A 203 26.83 20.40 -6.40
N GLU A 204 27.88 20.70 -5.64
CA GLU A 204 28.78 19.71 -5.05
C GLU A 204 28.17 19.15 -3.75
N ILE A 205 28.37 17.85 -3.50
CA ILE A 205 27.86 17.18 -2.29
C ILE A 205 28.69 17.63 -1.08
N GLU A 206 28.05 18.28 -0.10
CA GLU A 206 28.71 18.70 1.15
C GLU A 206 28.57 17.65 2.26
N GLN A 207 27.39 17.04 2.39
CA GLN A 207 27.10 16.11 3.48
C GLN A 207 25.98 15.12 3.15
N PHE A 208 25.93 14.02 3.90
CA PHE A 208 24.77 13.12 3.91
C PHE A 208 23.71 13.64 4.90
N ASN A 209 22.44 13.51 4.54
CA ASN A 209 21.30 13.92 5.33
C ASN A 209 20.43 12.70 5.72
N PRO A 210 20.64 12.10 6.91
CA PRO A 210 19.82 11.00 7.41
C PRO A 210 18.56 11.48 8.17
N LEU A 211 18.25 12.78 8.15
CA LEU A 211 17.17 13.36 8.95
C LEU A 211 15.78 13.01 8.38
N PRO A 212 14.72 13.08 9.22
CA PRO A 212 13.35 12.90 8.76
C PRO A 212 12.97 13.91 7.66
N SER A 213 12.13 13.47 6.72
CA SER A 213 11.71 14.28 5.58
C SER A 213 10.19 14.39 5.50
N THR A 214 9.71 15.61 5.26
CA THR A 214 8.30 15.92 4.98
C THR A 214 8.02 16.06 3.49
N LYS A 215 9.00 15.78 2.62
CA LYS A 215 8.87 15.94 1.18
C LYS A 215 7.69 15.11 0.65
N ASP A 216 6.80 15.76 -0.10
CA ASP A 216 5.60 15.16 -0.74
C ASP A 216 4.52 14.61 0.20
N ILE A 217 4.60 14.86 1.52
CA ILE A 217 3.67 14.31 2.51
C ILE A 217 2.19 14.49 2.14
N GLU A 218 1.80 15.69 1.70
CA GLU A 218 0.43 15.99 1.30
C GLU A 218 -0.01 15.16 0.10
N ALA A 219 0.78 15.15 -0.97
CA ALA A 219 0.46 14.45 -2.22
C ALA A 219 0.27 12.94 -1.96
N VAL A 220 1.13 12.36 -1.14
CA VAL A 220 1.10 10.93 -0.83
C VAL A 220 -0.04 10.61 0.15
N LEU A 221 -0.29 11.43 1.17
CA LEU A 221 -1.43 11.25 2.06
C LEU A 221 -2.78 11.47 1.36
N PHE A 222 -2.87 12.37 0.38
CA PHE A 222 -4.07 12.47 -0.47
C PHE A 222 -4.29 11.18 -1.27
N THR A 223 -3.21 10.60 -1.81
CA THR A 223 -3.29 9.31 -2.51
C THR A 223 -3.70 8.19 -1.55
N ALA A 224 -3.18 8.17 -0.32
CA ALA A 224 -3.58 7.22 0.71
C ALA A 224 -5.08 7.35 1.05
N ASN A 225 -5.59 8.57 1.20
CA ASN A 225 -7.02 8.82 1.44
C ASN A 225 -7.87 8.39 0.24
N TYR A 226 -7.48 8.73 -0.99
CA TYR A 226 -8.13 8.27 -2.21
C TYR A 226 -8.22 6.73 -2.25
N VAL A 227 -7.13 6.04 -1.91
CA VAL A 227 -7.09 4.57 -1.88
C VAL A 227 -8.07 4.02 -0.83
N MET A 228 -8.08 4.59 0.38
CA MET A 228 -8.95 4.13 1.46
C MET A 228 -10.43 4.40 1.15
N VAL A 229 -10.77 5.56 0.60
CA VAL A 229 -12.12 5.91 0.13
C VAL A 229 -12.56 4.95 -0.99
N GLY A 230 -11.68 4.63 -1.93
CA GLY A 230 -11.93 3.62 -2.95
C GLY A 230 -12.24 2.24 -2.34
N ALA A 231 -11.52 1.84 -1.30
CA ALA A 231 -11.76 0.58 -0.60
C ALA A 231 -13.09 0.59 0.17
N ILE A 232 -13.48 1.72 0.77
CA ILE A 232 -14.81 1.91 1.39
C ILE A 232 -15.93 1.73 0.34
N LYS A 233 -15.82 2.40 -0.82
CA LYS A 233 -16.78 2.25 -1.94
C LYS A 233 -16.93 0.79 -2.35
N CYS A 234 -15.82 0.05 -2.44
CA CYS A 234 -15.81 -1.37 -2.76
C CYS A 234 -16.54 -2.21 -1.69
N MET A 235 -16.25 -1.97 -0.41
CA MET A 235 -16.88 -2.74 0.67
C MET A 235 -18.36 -2.44 0.85
N SER A 236 -18.78 -1.19 0.62
CA SER A 236 -20.20 -0.82 0.59
C SER A 236 -20.99 -1.68 -0.42
N LYS A 237 -20.44 -1.90 -1.62
CA LYS A 237 -21.06 -2.76 -2.65
C LYS A 237 -21.14 -4.24 -2.24
N ILE A 238 -20.13 -4.75 -1.53
CA ILE A 238 -20.09 -6.17 -1.11
C ILE A 238 -20.99 -6.43 0.10
N THR A 239 -21.01 -5.50 1.05
CA THR A 239 -21.67 -5.71 2.35
C THR A 239 -23.06 -5.11 2.43
N GLY A 240 -23.42 -4.23 1.49
CA GLY A 240 -24.69 -3.48 1.51
C GLY A 240 -24.73 -2.35 2.53
N ILE A 241 -23.60 -2.02 3.19
CA ILE A 241 -23.50 -0.87 4.08
C ILE A 241 -23.59 0.41 3.24
N ASP A 242 -24.54 1.28 3.56
CA ASP A 242 -24.61 2.62 2.97
C ASP A 242 -23.44 3.48 3.46
N ALA A 243 -22.61 3.89 2.51
CA ALA A 243 -21.43 4.72 2.73
C ALA A 243 -21.39 5.96 1.83
N GLU A 244 -22.41 6.18 0.99
CA GLU A 244 -22.38 7.17 -0.10
C GLU A 244 -22.15 8.58 0.43
N GLY A 245 -22.93 9.01 1.43
CA GLY A 245 -22.78 10.36 2.00
C GLY A 245 -21.43 10.63 2.67
N GLU A 246 -20.83 9.64 3.32
CA GLU A 246 -19.50 9.79 3.96
C GLU A 246 -18.38 9.78 2.92
N VAL A 247 -18.54 8.95 1.89
CA VAL A 247 -17.63 8.92 0.75
C VAL A 247 -17.61 10.27 0.02
N ASP A 248 -18.77 10.83 -0.31
CA ASP A 248 -18.88 12.13 -0.99
C ASP A 248 -18.29 13.26 -0.13
N LYS A 249 -18.52 13.20 1.18
CA LYS A 249 -17.89 14.10 2.15
C LYS A 249 -16.37 14.01 2.06
N PHE A 250 -15.78 12.81 2.12
CA PHE A 250 -14.32 12.66 2.06
C PHE A 250 -13.73 13.10 0.72
N GLU A 251 -14.38 12.81 -0.40
CA GLU A 251 -13.92 13.26 -1.73
C GLU A 251 -13.94 14.80 -1.83
N THR A 252 -14.99 15.43 -1.30
CA THR A 252 -15.08 16.90 -1.22
C THR A 252 -13.97 17.48 -0.34
N MET A 253 -13.69 16.88 0.82
CA MET A 253 -12.62 17.32 1.70
C MET A 253 -11.24 17.18 1.05
N ILE A 254 -10.97 16.09 0.33
CA ILE A 254 -9.72 15.89 -0.41
C ILE A 254 -9.51 17.02 -1.42
N LEU A 255 -10.53 17.33 -2.23
CA LEU A 255 -10.45 18.39 -3.24
C LEU A 255 -10.24 19.76 -2.61
N LYS A 256 -11.00 20.08 -1.55
CA LYS A 256 -10.88 21.36 -0.86
C LYS A 256 -9.48 21.60 -0.29
N ILE A 257 -8.94 20.63 0.46
CA ILE A 257 -7.61 20.78 1.08
C ILE A 257 -6.53 20.86 0.00
N LYS A 258 -6.66 20.08 -1.09
CA LYS A 258 -5.74 20.13 -2.22
C LYS A 258 -5.74 21.52 -2.90
N ASP A 259 -6.91 22.12 -3.10
CA ASP A 259 -7.03 23.45 -3.72
C ASP A 259 -6.47 24.56 -2.83
N GLU A 260 -6.60 24.43 -1.50
CA GLU A 260 -6.00 25.34 -0.53
C GLU A 260 -4.46 25.24 -0.57
N ALA A 261 -3.91 24.03 -0.57
CA ALA A 261 -2.46 23.80 -0.62
C ALA A 261 -1.80 24.29 -1.93
N ILE A 262 -2.54 24.36 -3.03
CA ILE A 262 -2.05 24.92 -4.30
C ILE A 262 -1.99 26.45 -4.25
N LYS A 263 -2.92 27.11 -3.56
CA LYS A 263 -2.98 28.58 -3.47
C LYS A 263 -1.89 29.18 -2.58
N GLU A 264 -1.34 28.38 -1.68
CA GLU A 264 -0.27 28.79 -0.74
C GLU A 264 1.15 28.62 -1.33
N ARG A 265 1.27 28.08 -2.56
CA ARG A 265 2.53 27.92 -3.30
C ARG A 265 2.66 28.97 -4.40
#